data_AF-A0A9E3TGQ5-F1
#
_entry.id   AF-A0A9E3TGQ5-F1
#
_cell.length_a   1.000
_cell.length_b   1.000
_cell.length_c   1.000
_cell.angle_alpha   90.00
_cell.angle_beta   90.00
_cell.angle_gamma   90.00
#
_symmetry.space_group_name_H-M   'P 1'
#
loop_
_entity.id
_entity.type
_entity.pdbx_description
1 polymer ?
#
loop_
_entity_poly.entity_id
_entity_poly.type
_entity_poly.pdbx_seq_one_letter_code
_entity_poly.pdbx_strand_id
1 'polypeptide(L)' 'LGGILAYCHHKVPFGVVEAINGNIRSIIRRGRGYRDHEYLILKVQKATAQARLARAA' A
#
# COMPACT_ATOMS: atom_id res chain seq x y z
N LEU A 1 6.24 0.93 20.65
CA LEU A 1 4.98 0.19 20.84
C LEU A 1 4.01 0.61 19.72
N GLY A 2 3.95 -0.13 18.61
CA GLY A 2 3.31 0.33 17.37
C GLY A 2 2.25 -0.65 16.88
N GLY A 3 1.02 -0.51 17.40
CA GLY A 3 -0.07 -1.45 17.14
C GLY A 3 -1.34 -1.00 17.86
N ILE A 4 -2.02 -1.90 18.57
CA ILE A 4 -3.20 -1.58 19.40
C ILE A 4 -2.98 -0.39 20.34
N LEU A 5 -1.77 -0.22 20.89
CA LEU A 5 -1.48 0.93 21.75
C LEU A 5 -1.42 2.28 21.01
N ALA A 6 -1.16 2.29 19.69
CA ALA A 6 -1.29 3.49 18.87
C ALA A 6 -2.77 3.82 18.56
N TYR A 7 -3.64 2.81 18.47
CA TYR A 7 -5.09 3.02 18.31
C TYR A 7 -5.70 3.79 19.48
N CYS A 8 -5.15 3.64 20.69
CA CYS A 8 -5.57 4.40 21.86
C CYS A 8 -5.32 5.91 21.73
N HIS A 9 -4.31 6.31 20.95
CA HIS A 9 -4.02 7.73 20.69
C HIS A 9 -4.69 8.24 19.41
N HIS A 10 -4.82 7.40 18.38
CA HIS A 10 -5.45 7.75 17.11
C HIS A 10 -6.37 6.61 16.67
N LYS A 11 -7.68 6.80 16.83
CA LYS A 11 -8.67 5.82 16.36
C LYS A 11 -8.75 5.81 14.84
N VAL A 12 -8.08 4.85 14.22
CA VAL A 12 -8.19 4.56 12.79
C VAL A 12 -9.03 3.29 12.61
N PRO A 13 -10.05 3.27 11.73
CA PRO A 13 -10.83 2.07 11.48
C PRO A 13 -9.93 0.91 11.01
N PHE A 14 -10.09 -0.27 11.60
CA PHE A 14 -9.24 -1.43 11.28
C PHE A 14 -9.27 -1.78 9.79
N GLY A 15 -10.42 -1.66 9.12
CA GLY A 15 -10.52 -1.91 7.67
C GLY A 15 -9.59 -1.03 6.82
N VAL A 16 -9.32 0.22 7.24
CA VAL A 16 -8.37 1.10 6.55
C VAL A 16 -6.94 0.59 6.72
N VAL A 17 -6.57 0.20 7.94
CA VAL A 17 -5.25 -0.35 8.26
C VAL A 17 -5.02 -1.66 7.49
N GLU A 18 -6.03 -2.52 7.43
CA GLU A 18 -5.98 -3.79 6.70
C GLU A 18 -5.85 -3.58 5.19
N ALA A 19 -6.60 -2.63 4.62
CA ALA A 19 -6.49 -2.28 3.21
C ALA A 19 -5.08 -1.78 2.85
N ILE A 20 -4.49 -0.92 3.69
CA ILE A 20 -3.11 -0.45 3.52
C ILE A 20 -2.13 -1.62 3.60
N ASN A 21 -2.24 -2.46 4.63
CA ASN A 21 -1.36 -3.62 4.82
C ASN A 21 -1.48 -4.63 3.68
N GLY A 22 -2.69 -4.81 3.12
CA GLY A 22 -2.94 -5.64 1.94
C GLY A 22 -2.22 -5.11 0.70
N ASN A 23 -2.30 -3.80 0.45
CA ASN A 23 -1.62 -3.15 -0.67
C ASN A 23 -0.09 -3.28 -0.57
N ILE A 24 0.49 -3.01 0.61
CA ILE A 24 1.93 -3.15 0.85
C ILE A 24 2.39 -4.59 0.56
N ARG A 25 1.68 -5.60 1.08
CA ARG A 25 2.02 -7.02 0.82
C ARG A 25 1.91 -7.37 -0.67
N SER A 26 0.93 -6.82 -1.38
CA SER A 26 0.77 -7.03 -2.82
C SER A 26 1.95 -6.45 -3.61
N ILE A 27 2.37 -5.22 -3.26
CA ILE A 27 3.53 -4.57 -3.87
C ILE A 27 4.81 -5.38 -3.61
N ILE A 28 5.06 -5.80 -2.37
CA ILE A 28 6.24 -6.60 -2.03
C ILE A 28 6.27 -7.91 -2.82
N ARG A 29 5.14 -8.62 -2.93
CA ARG A 29 5.07 -9.86 -3.71
C ARG A 29 5.39 -9.65 -5.19
N ARG A 30 4.88 -8.57 -5.79
CA ARG A 30 5.12 -8.21 -7.20
C ARG A 30 6.52 -7.63 -7.44
N GLY A 31 7.13 -7.06 -6.41
CA GLY A 31 8.45 -6.44 -6.44
C GLY A 31 9.62 -7.40 -6.18
N ARG A 32 9.37 -8.64 -5.75
CA ARG A 32 10.43 -9.65 -5.57
C ARG A 32 11.20 -9.86 -6.87
N GLY A 33 12.53 -9.84 -6.81
CA GLY A 33 13.41 -10.03 -7.96
C GLY A 33 13.75 -8.76 -8.74
N TYR A 34 13.12 -7.62 -8.43
CA TYR A 34 13.57 -6.34 -8.94
C TYR A 34 14.86 -5.92 -8.24
N ARG A 35 15.91 -5.67 -9.02
CA ARG A 35 17.20 -5.12 -8.54
C ARG A 35 17.25 -3.60 -8.65
N ASP A 36 16.44 -3.04 -9.55
CA ASP A 36 16.25 -1.62 -9.73
C ASP A 36 15.04 -1.15 -8.91
N HIS A 37 15.33 -0.52 -7.78
CA HIS A 37 14.31 -0.04 -6.85
C HIS A 37 13.60 1.22 -7.37
N GLU A 38 14.26 2.07 -8.15
CA GLU A 38 13.62 3.27 -8.73
C GLU A 38 12.56 2.88 -9.75
N TYR A 39 12.89 1.92 -10.62
CA TYR A 39 11.93 1.39 -11.58
C TYR A 39 10.74 0.70 -10.90
N LEU A 40 10.99 -0.01 -9.79
CA LEU A 40 9.92 -0.60 -8.99
C LEU A 40 8.96 0.47 -8.44
N ILE A 41 9.50 1.58 -7.92
CA ILE A 41 8.68 2.70 -7.42
C ILE A 41 7.83 3.30 -8.56
N LEU A 42 8.41 3.55 -9.72
CA LEU A 42 7.68 4.07 -10.89
C LEU A 42 6.53 3.14 -11.31
N LYS A 43 6.77 1.82 -11.31
CA LYS A 43 5.76 0.81 -11.64
C LYS A 43 4.61 0.79 -10.62
N VAL A 44 4.92 0.97 -9.33
CA VAL A 44 3.91 1.07 -8.26
C VAL A 44 3.09 2.36 -8.41
N GLN A 45 3.73 3.50 -8.64
CA GLN A 45 3.04 4.78 -8.87
C GLN A 45 2.08 4.69 -10.05
N LYS A 46 2.52 4.12 -11.18
CA LYS A 46 1.66 3.87 -12.35
C LYS A 46 0.45 3.02 -12.00
N ALA A 47 0.66 1.89 -11.34
CA ALA A 47 -0.44 0.99 -10.98
C ALA A 47 -1.47 1.67 -10.06
N THR A 48 -1.00 2.53 -9.14
CA THR A 48 -1.86 3.25 -8.20
C THR A 48 -2.65 4.36 -8.90
N ALA A 49 -2.02 5.08 -9.83
CA ALA A 49 -2.68 6.10 -10.66
C ALA A 49 -3.73 5.49 -11.60
N GLN A 50 -3.42 4.36 -12.25
CA GLN A 50 -4.37 3.65 -13.11
C GLN A 50 -5.59 3.16 -12.35
N ALA A 51 -5.40 2.63 -11.14
CA ALA A 51 -6.51 2.20 -10.29
C ALA A 51 -7.44 3.37 -9.90
N ARG A 52 -6.93 4.60 -9.80
CA ARG A 52 -7.73 5.80 -9.52
C ARG A 52 -8.59 6.18 -10.73
N LEU A 53 -8.03 6.12 -11.94
CA LEU A 53 -8.75 6.42 -13.19
C LEU A 53 -9.84 5.38 -13.47
N ALA A 54 -9.55 4.09 -13.28
CA ALA A 54 -10.51 3.01 -13.48
C ALA A 54 -11.68 3.01 -12.49
N ARG A 55 -11.56 3.71 -11.35
CA ARG A 55 -12.64 3.89 -10.38
C ARG A 55 -13.44 5.17 -10.60
N ALA A 56 -12.95 6.08 -11.42
CA ALA A 56 -13.59 7.36 -11.74
C ALA A 56 -14.39 7.30 -13.06
N ALA A 57 -14.22 6.22 -13.83
CA ALA A 57 -14.99 5.87 -15.01
C ALA A 57 -16.07 4.83 -14.65
#